data_AF-C6W5V4-F1
#
_entry.id   AF-C6W5V4-F1
#
_cell.length_a   1.000
_cell.length_b   1.000
_cell.length_c   1.000
_cell.angle_alpha   90.00
_cell.angle_beta   90.00
_cell.angle_gamma   90.00
#
_symmetry.space_group_name_H-M   'P 1'
#
loop_
_entity.id
_entity.type
_entity.pdbx_description
1 polymer ?
#
loop_
_entity_poly.entity_id
_entity_poly.type
_entity_poly.pdbx_seq_one_letter_code
_entity_poly.pdbx_strand_id
1 'polypeptide(L)' 'MEQVRKIIVPKTNSLVLTLPRNMVGKQIEVSAMEIRSTDPIDIDTRMKKLNDSLSKLKVDLTNWKFDRNEANNYD' A
#
# COMPACT_ATOMS: atom_id res chain seq x y z
N MET A 1 -16.69 -5.72 -18.89
CA MET A 1 -15.59 -5.49 -19.86
C MET A 1 -14.32 -5.99 -19.22
N GLU A 2 -13.61 -6.91 -19.87
CA GLU A 2 -12.39 -7.51 -19.32
C GLU A 2 -11.21 -6.60 -19.65
N GLN A 3 -10.55 -6.05 -18.63
CA GLN A 3 -9.42 -5.13 -18.79
C GLN A 3 -8.11 -5.92 -18.71
N VAL A 4 -7.40 -6.04 -19.84
CA VAL A 4 -6.06 -6.62 -19.87
C VAL A 4 -5.05 -5.53 -19.53
N ARG A 5 -4.51 -5.54 -18.31
CA ARG A 5 -3.44 -4.63 -17.88
C ARG A 5 -2.12 -5.38 -17.72
N LYS A 6 -1.07 -4.91 -18.40
CA LYS A 6 0.29 -5.46 -18.28
C LYS A 6 1.25 -4.34 -17.87
N ILE A 7 1.92 -4.50 -16.72
CA ILE A 7 2.98 -3.60 -16.27
C ILE A 7 4.31 -4.25 -16.64
N ILE A 8 5.18 -3.52 -17.34
CA ILE A 8 6.48 -4.01 -17.78
C ILE A 8 7.57 -2.98 -17.50
N VAL A 9 8.79 -3.46 -17.34
CA VAL A 9 10.01 -2.65 -17.40
C VAL A 9 10.66 -2.91 -18.76
N PRO A 10 10.58 -2.00 -19.74
CA PRO A 10 11.12 -2.23 -21.07
C PRO A 10 12.65 -2.32 -21.01
N LYS A 11 13.22 -3.42 -21.53
CA LYS A 11 14.67 -3.61 -21.66
C LYS A 11 15.23 -3.16 -23.01
N THR A 12 14.35 -2.88 -23.96
CA THR A 12 14.68 -2.40 -25.30
C THR A 12 13.71 -1.29 -25.70
N ASN A 13 14.00 -0.59 -26.79
CA ASN A 13 13.15 0.46 -27.34
C ASN A 13 11.93 -0.07 -28.11
N SER A 14 11.67 -1.39 -28.09
CA SER A 14 10.55 -2.01 -28.78
C SER A 14 9.77 -2.95 -27.85
N LEU A 15 8.46 -3.08 -28.11
CA LEU A 15 7.57 -3.97 -27.38
C LEU A 15 6.66 -4.71 -28.37
N VAL A 16 6.63 -6.04 -28.27
CA VAL A 16 5.68 -6.89 -28.99
C VAL A 16 4.55 -7.28 -28.04
N LEU A 17 3.32 -6.90 -28.38
CA LEU A 17 2.12 -7.22 -27.62
C LEU A 17 1.36 -8.37 -28.30
N THR A 18 1.14 -9.47 -27.58
CA THR A 18 0.28 -10.57 -28.03
C THR A 18 -1.13 -10.34 -27.52
N LEU A 19 -2.07 -10.13 -28.44
CA LEU A 19 -3.48 -9.91 -28.10
C LEU A 19 -4.22 -11.25 -27.93
N PRO A 20 -5.17 -11.34 -26.99
CA PRO A 20 -6.04 -12.50 -26.89
C PRO A 20 -6.97 -12.61 -28.10
N ARG A 21 -7.39 -13.84 -28.45
CA ARG A 21 -8.21 -14.12 -29.64
C ARG A 21 -9.51 -13.32 -29.69
N ASN A 22 -10.10 -13.00 -28.54
CA ASN A 22 -11.36 -12.26 -28.43
C ASN A 22 -11.25 -10.76 -28.81
N MET A 23 -10.03 -10.25 -29.06
CA MET A 23 -9.76 -8.87 -29.49
C MET A 23 -9.46 -8.76 -30.99
N VAL A 24 -9.35 -9.88 -31.72
CA VAL A 24 -9.08 -9.88 -33.16
C VAL A 24 -10.24 -9.22 -33.92
N GLY A 25 -9.92 -8.29 -34.83
CA GLY A 25 -10.90 -7.57 -35.65
C GLY A 25 -11.63 -6.42 -34.93
N LYS A 26 -11.27 -6.11 -33.67
CA LYS A 26 -11.84 -5.00 -32.91
C LYS A 26 -10.88 -3.82 -32.88
N GLN A 27 -11.44 -2.62 -32.76
CA GLN A 27 -10.66 -1.43 -32.45
C GLN A 27 -10.14 -1.52 -31.01
N ILE A 28 -8.84 -1.31 -30.84
CA ILE A 28 -8.18 -1.29 -29.54
C ILE A 28 -7.41 0.02 -29.37
N GLU A 29 -7.34 0.49 -28.12
CA GLU A 29 -6.50 1.61 -27.73
C GLU A 29 -5.30 1.08 -26.93
N VAL A 30 -4.10 1.54 -27.26
CA VAL A 30 -2.87 1.19 -26.55
C VAL A 30 -2.30 2.48 -25.95
N SER A 31 -2.22 2.52 -24.63
CA SER A 31 -1.64 3.65 -23.89
C SER A 31 -0.42 3.21 -23.10
N ALA A 32 0.57 4.11 -22.99
CA ALA A 32 1.77 3.91 -22.21
C ALA A 32 1.89 5.05 -21.20
N MET A 33 2.14 4.71 -19.93
CA MET A 33 2.35 5.66 -18.86
C MET A 33 3.51 5.19 -18.00
N GLU A 34 4.43 6.10 -17.69
CA GLU A 34 5.46 5.84 -16.70
C GLU A 34 4.81 5.64 -15.33
N ILE A 35 5.06 4.48 -14.71
CA ILE A 35 4.64 4.22 -13.33
C ILE A 35 5.82 4.53 -12.44
N ARG A 36 5.72 5.62 -11.68
CA ARG A 36 6.63 5.87 -10.57
C ARG A 36 6.23 4.93 -9.43
N SER A 37 6.94 3.81 -9.27
CA SER A 37 6.90 3.11 -8.00
C SER A 37 7.48 4.07 -6.97
N THR A 38 6.70 4.46 -5.97
CA THR A 38 7.32 4.91 -4.73
C THR A 38 8.24 3.78 -4.30
N ASP A 39 9.53 4.07 -4.08
CA ASP A 39 10.45 3.07 -3.54
C ASP A 39 9.78 2.38 -2.37
N PRO A 40 9.91 1.04 -2.25
CA PRO A 40 9.42 0.35 -1.07
C PRO A 40 10.00 1.08 0.14
N ILE A 41 9.14 1.76 0.90
CA ILE A 41 9.58 2.48 2.09
C ILE A 41 10.17 1.40 2.97
N ASP A 42 11.47 1.52 3.21
CA ASP A 42 12.21 0.71 4.16
C ASP A 42 11.37 0.59 5.45
N ILE A 43 11.17 -0.64 5.91
CA ILE A 43 10.23 -0.94 7.00
C ILE A 43 10.61 -0.13 8.24
N ASP A 44 11.91 0.02 8.50
CA ASP A 44 12.40 0.79 9.64
C ASP A 44 12.06 2.28 9.51
N THR A 45 12.23 2.84 8.31
CA THR A 45 11.81 4.21 7.99
C THR A 45 10.31 4.41 8.14
N ARG A 46 9.49 3.43 7.72
CA ARG A 46 8.03 3.46 7.86
C ARG A 46 7.60 3.38 9.34
N MET A 47 8.21 2.48 10.09
CA MET A 47 7.94 2.29 11.52
C MET A 47 8.35 3.51 12.34
N LYS A 48 9.47 4.14 11.99
CA LYS A 48 9.90 5.41 12.61
C LYS A 48 8.86 6.50 12.38
N LYS A 49 8.41 6.71 11.13
CA LYS A 49 7.37 7.71 10.82
C LYS A 49 6.05 7.46 11.57
N LEU A 50 5.64 6.19 11.67
CA LEU A 50 4.45 5.82 12.45
C LEU A 50 4.65 6.12 13.95
N ASN A 51 5.78 5.73 14.52
CA ASN A 51 6.11 6.02 15.93
C ASN A 51 6.15 7.52 16.21
N ASP A 52 6.76 8.31 15.33
CA ASP A 52 6.83 9.76 15.46
C ASP A 52 5.44 10.38 15.36
N SER A 53 4.61 9.94 14.42
CA SER A 53 3.23 10.43 14.26
C SER A 53 2.33 10.09 15.45
N LEU A 54 2.52 8.93 16.07
CA LEU A 54 1.71 8.47 17.19
C LEU A 54 2.29 8.88 18.55
N SER A 55 3.52 9.43 18.58
CA SER A 55 4.22 9.80 19.82
C SER A 55 3.39 10.75 20.70
N LYS A 56 2.67 11.69 20.09
CA LYS A 56 1.81 12.66 20.78
C LYS A 56 0.46 12.09 21.24
N LEU A 57 0.12 10.89 20.80
CA LEU A 57 -1.11 10.19 21.19
C LEU A 57 -0.86 9.13 22.28
N LYS A 58 0.40 8.94 22.69
CA LYS A 58 0.75 8.01 23.77
C LYS A 58 0.39 8.65 25.11
N VAL A 59 -0.36 7.91 25.91
CA VAL A 59 -0.61 8.24 27.32
C VAL A 59 0.53 7.63 28.13
N ASP A 60 1.16 8.43 29.00
CA ASP A 60 2.14 7.91 29.95
C ASP A 60 1.41 7.17 31.07
N LEU A 61 1.62 5.85 31.12
CA LEU A 61 1.03 4.95 32.12
C LEU A 61 2.09 4.41 33.09
N THR A 62 3.29 5.00 33.12
CA THR A 62 4.42 4.49 33.94
C THR A 62 4.06 4.41 35.43
N ASN A 63 3.26 5.35 35.92
CA ASN A 63 2.78 5.39 37.30
C ASN A 63 1.35 4.86 37.47
N TRP A 64 0.72 4.38 36.39
CA TRP A 64 -0.62 3.84 36.45
C TRP A 64 -0.58 2.40 36.95
N LYS A 65 -1.39 2.10 37.96
CA LYS A 65 -1.61 0.75 38.45
C LYS A 65 -3.10 0.47 38.33
N PHE A 66 -3.45 -0.58 37.61
CA PHE A 66 -4.81 -1.09 37.58
C PHE A 66 -5.21 -1.59 38.97
N ASP A 67 -6.13 -0.90 39.64
CA ASP A 67 -6.73 -1.41 40.86
C ASP A 67 -7.99 -2.21 40.52
N ARG A 68 -7.92 -3.53 40.69
CA ARG A 68 -9.04 -4.44 40.43
C ARG A 68 -10.19 -4.23 41.42
N ASN A 69 -9.91 -3.72 42.61
CA ASN A 69 -10.92 -3.50 43.64
C ASN A 69 -11.76 -2.26 43.32
N GLU A 70 -11.15 -1.23 42.72
CA GLU A 70 -11.85 -0.04 42.20
C GLU A 70 -12.82 -0.42 41.07
N ALA A 71 -12.36 -1.24 40.13
CA ALA A 71 -13.16 -1.66 38.97
C ALA A 71 -14.35 -2.58 39.31
N ASN A 72 -14.37 -3.18 40.51
CA ASN A 72 -15.42 -4.09 40.97
C ASN A 72 -16.30 -3.49 42.08
N ASN A 73 -16.16 -2.19 42.40
CA ASN A 73 -17.01 -1.54 43.38
C ASN A 73 -18.37 -1.14 42.75
N TYR A 74 -19.23 -2.13 42.56
CA TYR A 74 -20.62 -1.96 42.14
C TYR A 74 -21.50 -1.80 43.38
N ASP A 75 -21.47 -0.61 44.00
CA ASP A 75 -22.57 -0.17 44.87
C ASP A 75 -23.76 0.31 44.02
#